data_AF-A0A241WEC5-F1
#
_entry.id   AF-A0A241WEC5-F1
#
_cell.length_a   1.000
_cell.length_b   1.000
_cell.length_c   1.000
_cell.angle_alpha   90.00
_cell.angle_beta   90.00
_cell.angle_gamma   90.00
#
_symmetry.space_group_name_H-M   'P 1'
#
loop_
_entity.id
_entity.type
_entity.pdbx_description
1 polymer ?
#
loop_
_entity_poly.entity_id
_entity_poly.type
_entity_poly.pdbx_seq_one_letter_code
_entity_poly.pdbx_strand_id
1 'polypeptide(L)'
;MKKYIHLHPVSKELIFKISILKTMMYCGVLWGLYHEGWAIKSDQNDYIFPFWFNSTQAYQYAKIHWPNYTPRKITPQDFEESLLPTLTRFKVTPALFNSSTRVFKLSTVQMRHFFFSKDTRLLQAI
;
A
#
# COMPACT_ATOMS: atom_id res chain seq x y z
N MET A 1 20.81 38.32 -21.97
CA MET A 1 20.22 38.03 -20.63
C MET A 1 20.05 36.53 -20.48
N LYS A 2 20.71 35.90 -19.52
CA LYS A 2 20.51 34.46 -19.24
C LYS A 2 19.20 34.29 -18.47
N LYS A 3 18.26 33.54 -19.03
CA LYS A 3 16.95 33.25 -18.44
C LYS A 3 17.13 32.01 -17.56
N TYR A 4 17.29 32.20 -16.26
CA TYR A 4 17.36 31.08 -15.32
C TYR A 4 15.94 30.56 -15.06
N ILE A 5 15.69 29.30 -15.42
CA ILE A 5 14.43 28.62 -15.11
C ILE A 5 14.45 28.33 -13.62
N HIS A 6 13.66 29.08 -12.85
CA HIS A 6 13.52 28.89 -11.41
C HIS A 6 12.63 27.65 -11.16
N LEU A 7 13.24 26.47 -11.23
CA LEU A 7 12.57 25.21 -10.89
C LEU A 7 12.24 25.24 -9.39
N HIS A 8 10.97 25.19 -9.05
CA HIS A 8 10.55 25.07 -7.66
C HIS A 8 10.98 23.70 -7.13
N PRO A 9 11.52 23.61 -5.91
CA PRO A 9 11.86 22.32 -5.33
C PRO A 9 10.61 21.47 -5.23
N VAL A 10 10.66 20.28 -5.81
CA VAL A 10 9.57 19.30 -5.72
C VAL A 10 9.25 19.05 -4.25
N SER A 11 7.97 19.06 -3.87
CA SER A 11 7.58 18.88 -2.48
C SER A 11 8.07 17.53 -1.94
N LYS A 12 8.54 17.51 -0.68
CA LYS A 12 8.95 16.26 0.00
C LYS A 12 7.84 15.22 -0.01
N GLU A 13 6.58 15.68 0.02
CA GLU A 13 5.40 14.83 -0.08
C GLU A 13 5.28 14.14 -1.45
N LEU A 14 5.52 14.86 -2.55
CA LEU A 14 5.47 14.27 -3.89
C LEU A 14 6.57 13.22 -4.07
N ILE A 15 7.79 13.52 -3.64
CA ILE A 15 8.92 12.56 -3.67
C ILE A 15 8.58 11.31 -2.86
N PHE A 16 7.99 11.48 -1.67
CA PHE A 16 7.58 10.37 -0.82
C PHE A 16 6.48 9.51 -1.48
N LYS A 17 5.44 10.13 -2.06
CA LYS A 17 4.39 9.41 -2.79
C LYS A 17 4.97 8.62 -3.97
N ILE A 18 5.85 9.23 -4.77
CA ILE A 18 6.53 8.55 -5.89
C ILE A 18 7.35 7.36 -5.39
N SER A 19 8.04 7.50 -4.26
CA SER A 19 8.83 6.41 -3.64
C SER A 19 7.95 5.24 -3.20
N ILE A 20 6.78 5.51 -2.59
CA ILE A 20 5.81 4.47 -2.23
C ILE A 20 5.32 3.73 -3.46
N LEU A 21 4.91 4.46 -4.51
CA LEU A 21 4.38 3.85 -5.73
C LEU A 21 5.44 2.97 -6.43
N LYS A 22 6.69 3.44 -6.50
CA LYS A 22 7.81 2.63 -6.98
C LYS A 22 8.01 1.38 -6.11
N THR A 23 7.97 1.53 -4.79
CA THR A 23 8.12 0.39 -3.87
C THR A 23 7.04 -0.64 -4.13
N MET A 24 5.76 -0.24 -4.26
CA MET A 24 4.67 -1.17 -4.58
C MET A 24 4.89 -1.94 -5.89
N MET A 25 5.43 -1.26 -6.92
CA MET A 25 5.69 -1.86 -8.23
C MET A 25 6.78 -2.94 -8.20
N TYR A 26 7.76 -2.81 -7.30
CA TYR A 26 8.85 -3.77 -7.16
C TYR A 26 8.67 -4.72 -5.96
N CYS A 27 7.77 -4.40 -5.02
CA CYS A 27 7.56 -5.19 -3.82
C CYS A 27 6.59 -6.32 -4.13
N GLY A 28 7.11 -7.55 -4.16
CA GLY A 28 6.30 -8.74 -4.41
C GLY A 28 5.53 -9.26 -3.20
N VAL A 29 5.45 -8.54 -2.08
CA VAL A 29 4.77 -9.03 -0.87
C VAL A 29 4.17 -7.87 -0.08
N LEU A 30 2.98 -8.08 0.48
CA LEU A 30 2.36 -7.17 1.44
C LEU A 30 2.25 -7.84 2.80
N TRP A 31 2.07 -7.03 3.83
CA TRP A 31 1.79 -7.48 5.18
C TRP A 31 0.52 -6.82 5.68
N GLY A 32 -0.35 -7.62 6.29
CA GLY A 32 -1.52 -7.17 7.04
C GLY A 32 -1.46 -7.69 8.47
N LEU A 33 -2.43 -7.30 9.28
CA LEU A 33 -2.60 -7.82 10.64
C LEU A 33 -3.76 -8.82 10.68
N TYR A 34 -3.55 -9.94 11.37
CA TYR A 34 -4.51 -11.04 11.42
C TYR A 34 -4.74 -11.54 12.86
N HIS A 35 -6.01 -11.70 13.22
CA HIS A 35 -6.50 -12.36 14.43
C HIS A 35 -7.94 -12.82 14.17
N GLU A 36 -8.12 -14.10 13.83
CA GLU A 36 -9.42 -14.67 13.42
C GLU A 36 -10.11 -13.93 12.23
N GLY A 37 -9.34 -13.11 11.52
CA GLY A 37 -9.82 -12.18 10.51
C GLY A 37 -8.79 -11.11 10.22
N TRP A 38 -8.96 -10.41 9.10
CA TRP A 38 -8.12 -9.27 8.75
C TRP A 38 -8.48 -8.06 9.61
N ALA A 39 -7.46 -7.33 10.06
CA ALA A 39 -7.64 -6.06 10.73
C ALA A 39 -8.31 -5.05 9.80
N ILE A 40 -9.42 -4.44 10.25
CA ILE A 40 -10.13 -3.38 9.55
C ILE A 40 -10.38 -2.23 10.52
N LYS A 41 -9.86 -1.04 10.19
CA LYS A 41 -10.07 0.17 10.97
C LYS A 41 -11.26 0.95 10.40
N SER A 42 -12.19 1.39 11.25
CA SER A 42 -13.18 2.39 10.86
C SER A 42 -12.54 3.80 10.83
N ASP A 43 -12.90 4.57 9.81
CA ASP A 43 -12.43 5.94 9.60
C ASP A 43 -13.59 6.80 9.11
N GLN A 44 -14.31 7.40 10.07
CA GLN A 44 -15.54 8.14 9.82
C GLN A 44 -16.58 7.29 9.10
N ASN A 45 -16.71 7.45 7.78
CA ASN A 45 -17.65 6.74 6.93
C ASN A 45 -16.99 5.63 6.08
N ASP A 46 -15.68 5.44 6.20
CA ASP A 46 -14.92 4.45 5.44
C ASP A 46 -14.40 3.32 6.33
N TYR A 47 -14.24 2.15 5.72
CA TYR A 47 -13.48 1.04 6.28
C TYR A 47 -12.10 1.00 5.64
N ILE A 48 -11.07 0.87 6.46
CA ILE A 48 -9.67 0.87 6.03
C ILE A 48 -9.05 -0.47 6.35
N PHE A 49 -8.40 -1.06 5.34
CA PHE A 49 -7.50 -2.18 5.51
C PHE A 49 -6.07 -1.66 5.62
N PRO A 50 -5.45 -1.63 6.81
CA PRO A 50 -4.06 -1.20 6.96
C PRO A 50 -3.10 -2.27 6.44
N PHE A 51 -2.13 -1.86 5.64
CA PHE A 51 -1.06 -2.72 5.15
C PHE A 51 0.33 -2.10 5.30
N TRP A 52 1.35 -2.95 5.20
CA TRP A 52 2.77 -2.60 5.30
C TRP A 52 3.61 -3.35 4.27
N PHE A 53 4.79 -2.80 3.96
CA PHE A 53 5.76 -3.47 3.08
C PHE A 53 6.66 -4.48 3.79
N ASN A 54 6.69 -4.48 5.13
CA ASN A 54 7.47 -5.44 5.91
C ASN A 54 6.78 -5.79 7.23
N SER A 55 7.12 -6.97 7.75
CA SER A 55 6.59 -7.51 9.00
C SER A 55 6.95 -6.67 10.22
N THR A 56 8.16 -6.10 10.26
CA THR A 56 8.65 -5.31 11.40
C THR A 56 7.76 -4.10 11.66
N GLN A 57 7.39 -3.35 10.62
CA GLN A 57 6.50 -2.19 10.75
C GLN A 57 5.09 -2.61 11.19
N ALA A 58 4.55 -3.68 10.59
CA ALA A 58 3.26 -4.23 11.00
C ALA A 58 3.28 -4.66 12.47
N TYR A 59 4.35 -5.33 12.92
CA TYR A 59 4.52 -5.78 14.29
C TYR A 59 4.59 -4.61 15.28
N GLN A 60 5.42 -3.62 14.99
CA GLN A 60 5.54 -2.42 15.82
C GLN A 60 4.20 -1.69 15.97
N TYR A 61 3.45 -1.57 14.87
CA TYR A 61 2.12 -0.99 14.90
C TYR A 61 1.14 -1.82 15.75
N ALA A 62 1.14 -3.14 15.57
CA ALA A 62 0.27 -4.05 16.32
C ALA A 62 0.51 -3.97 17.83
N LYS A 63 1.76 -3.93 18.29
CA LYS A 63 2.08 -3.82 19.73
C LYS A 63 1.39 -2.65 20.42
N ILE A 64 1.21 -1.53 19.72
CA ILE A 64 0.66 -0.30 20.28
C ILE A 64 -0.86 -0.26 20.10
N HIS A 65 -1.35 -0.65 18.92
CA HIS A 65 -2.72 -0.38 18.50
C HIS A 65 -3.62 -1.63 18.41
N TRP A 66 -3.05 -2.82 18.19
CA TRP A 66 -3.75 -4.07 17.91
C TRP A 66 -3.03 -5.27 18.57
N PRO A 67 -2.91 -5.33 19.91
CA PRO A 67 -1.97 -6.23 20.60
C PRO A 67 -2.25 -7.72 20.40
N ASN A 68 -3.48 -8.09 20.06
CA ASN A 68 -3.86 -9.48 19.79
C ASN A 68 -3.61 -9.91 18.32
N TYR A 69 -3.26 -8.96 17.46
CA TYR A 69 -3.05 -9.21 16.04
C TYR A 69 -1.59 -9.46 15.73
N THR A 70 -1.36 -10.38 14.79
CA THR A 70 -0.01 -10.73 14.34
C THR A 70 0.19 -10.35 12.87
N PRO A 71 1.40 -9.93 12.46
CA PRO A 71 1.70 -9.71 11.06
C PRO A 71 1.55 -10.99 10.25
N ARG A 72 0.77 -10.92 9.18
CA ARG A 72 0.60 -12.01 8.23
C ARG A 72 1.01 -11.54 6.83
N LYS A 73 1.87 -12.33 6.20
CA LYS A 73 2.30 -12.13 4.82
C LYS A 73 1.13 -12.37 3.87
N ILE A 74 1.02 -11.52 2.86
CA ILE A 74 0.06 -11.59 1.76
C ILE A 74 0.90 -11.73 0.49
N THR A 75 0.78 -12.87 -0.17
CA THR A 75 1.48 -13.10 -1.44
C THR A 75 0.81 -12.34 -2.58
N PRO A 76 1.48 -12.10 -3.73
CA PRO A 76 0.84 -11.47 -4.88
C PRO A 76 -0.40 -12.23 -5.34
N GLN A 77 -0.32 -13.56 -5.34
CA GLN A 77 -1.44 -14.42 -5.72
C GLN A 77 -2.62 -14.25 -4.76
N ASP A 78 -2.39 -14.39 -3.45
CA ASP A 78 -3.46 -14.19 -2.45
C ASP A 78 -4.02 -12.76 -2.52
N PHE A 79 -3.17 -11.79 -2.84
CA PHE A 79 -3.55 -10.41 -2.98
C PHE A 79 -4.50 -10.20 -4.17
N GLU A 80 -4.16 -10.75 -5.34
CA GLU A 80 -4.95 -10.63 -6.57
C GLU A 80 -6.24 -11.45 -6.53
N GLU A 81 -6.15 -12.71 -6.12
CA GLU A 81 -7.24 -13.68 -6.28
C GLU A 81 -8.24 -13.62 -5.12
N SER A 82 -7.81 -13.21 -3.92
CA SER A 82 -8.64 -13.26 -2.72
C SER A 82 -8.84 -11.89 -2.08
N LEU A 83 -7.76 -11.21 -1.69
CA LEU A 83 -7.86 -10.02 -0.84
C LEU A 83 -8.44 -8.82 -1.61
N LEU A 84 -7.93 -8.49 -2.80
CA LEU A 84 -8.43 -7.36 -3.60
C LEU A 84 -9.93 -7.47 -3.95
N PRO A 85 -10.43 -8.62 -4.44
CA PRO A 85 -11.86 -8.81 -4.66
C PRO A 85 -12.69 -8.62 -3.39
N THR A 86 -12.20 -9.15 -2.26
CA THR A 86 -12.85 -9.02 -0.95
C THR A 86 -12.95 -7.56 -0.52
N LEU A 87 -11.83 -6.82 -0.53
CA LEU A 87 -11.82 -5.40 -0.18
C LEU A 87 -12.75 -4.57 -1.09
N THR A 88 -12.77 -4.89 -2.39
CA THR A 88 -13.65 -4.22 -3.36
C THR A 88 -15.12 -4.49 -3.05
N ARG A 89 -15.50 -5.75 -2.80
CA ARG A 89 -16.87 -6.16 -2.45
C ARG A 89 -17.38 -5.47 -1.19
N PHE A 90 -16.53 -5.37 -0.16
CA PHE A 90 -16.90 -4.76 1.12
C PHE A 90 -16.64 -3.25 1.19
N LYS A 91 -16.27 -2.61 0.07
CA LYS A 91 -15.94 -1.17 0.01
C LYS A 91 -14.90 -0.74 1.05
N VAL A 92 -13.91 -1.61 1.27
CA VAL A 92 -12.80 -1.36 2.18
C VAL A 92 -11.64 -0.76 1.38
N THR A 93 -11.11 0.37 1.86
CA THR A 93 -9.98 1.06 1.24
C THR A 93 -8.67 0.54 1.80
N PRO A 94 -7.78 -0.08 1.00
CA PRO A 94 -6.44 -0.41 1.44
C PRO A 94 -5.61 0.87 1.65
N ALA A 95 -4.84 0.90 2.74
CA ALA A 95 -3.99 2.04 3.02
C ALA A 95 -2.65 1.62 3.65
N LEU A 96 -1.57 2.20 3.14
CA LEU A 96 -0.24 2.00 3.66
C LEU A 96 -0.10 2.79 4.96
N PHE A 97 0.21 2.09 6.04
CA PHE A 97 0.47 2.68 7.33
C PHE A 97 1.97 2.75 7.55
N ASN A 98 2.43 3.83 8.18
CA ASN A 98 3.80 3.91 8.67
C ASN A 98 3.84 4.16 10.18
N SER A 99 5.03 4.06 10.75
CA SER A 99 5.27 4.35 12.18
C SER A 99 5.01 5.82 12.56
N SER A 100 4.94 6.73 11.59
CA SER A 100 4.77 8.18 11.77
C SER A 100 3.32 8.65 11.59
N THR A 101 2.34 7.77 11.81
CA THR A 101 0.89 8.03 11.68
C THR A 101 0.41 8.49 10.30
N ARG A 102 1.25 8.44 9.27
CA ARG A 102 0.83 8.80 7.90
C ARG A 102 0.15 7.60 7.28
N VAL A 103 -1.01 7.87 6.69
CA VAL A 103 -1.84 6.89 6.00
C VAL A 103 -1.89 7.28 4.54
N PHE A 104 -1.42 6.39 3.66
CA PHE A 104 -1.51 6.60 2.21
C PHE A 104 -2.58 5.64 1.66
N LYS A 105 -3.78 6.19 1.42
CA LYS A 105 -4.93 5.46 0.88
C LYS A 105 -4.77 5.25 -0.62
N LEU A 106 -5.12 4.06 -1.09
CA LEU A 106 -5.16 3.71 -2.51
C LEU A 106 -6.47 2.96 -2.80
N SER A 107 -7.07 3.21 -3.96
CA SER A 107 -8.20 2.38 -4.40
C SER A 107 -7.73 0.97 -4.74
N THR A 108 -8.64 0.00 -4.69
CA THR A 108 -8.32 -1.38 -5.11
C THR A 108 -7.90 -1.46 -6.58
N VAL A 109 -8.42 -0.57 -7.44
CA VAL A 109 -8.00 -0.42 -8.84
C VAL A 109 -6.54 0.08 -8.93
N GLN A 110 -6.18 1.09 -8.13
CA GLN A 110 -4.80 1.58 -8.07
C GLN A 110 -3.85 0.50 -7.56
N MET A 111 -4.22 -0.20 -6.48
CA MET A 111 -3.43 -1.32 -5.96
C MET A 111 -3.19 -2.38 -7.03
N ARG A 112 -4.25 -2.80 -7.74
CA ARG A 112 -4.13 -3.77 -8.83
C ARG A 112 -3.19 -3.26 -9.93
N HIS A 113 -3.33 -1.99 -10.31
CA HIS A 113 -2.46 -1.40 -11.33
C HIS A 113 -0.99 -1.42 -10.88
N PHE A 114 -0.66 -0.92 -9.69
CA PHE A 114 0.74 -0.84 -9.26
C PHE A 114 1.38 -2.21 -9.01
N PHE A 115 0.63 -3.21 -8.51
CA PHE A 115 1.18 -4.53 -8.22
C PHE A 115 1.26 -5.47 -9.43
N PHE A 116 0.32 -5.37 -10.38
CA PHE A 116 0.14 -6.37 -11.44
C PHE A 116 0.22 -5.82 -12.86
N SER A 117 0.39 -4.50 -13.04
CA SER A 117 0.72 -3.97 -14.36
C SER A 117 2.19 -4.27 -14.65
N LYS A 118 2.46 -5.53 -15.02
CA LYS A 118 3.71 -5.87 -15.71
C LYS A 118 3.79 -4.95 -16.91
N ASP A 119 4.92 -4.25 -17.05
CA ASP A 119 5.19 -3.36 -18.17
C ASP A 119 5.01 -4.15 -19.47
N THR A 120 3.86 -3.97 -20.14
CA THR A 120 3.52 -4.61 -21.43
C THR A 120 4.44 -4.14 -22.56
N ARG A 121 5.55 -3.46 -22.26
CA ARG A 121 6.47 -2.85 -23.21
C ARG A 121 7.82 -3.57 -23.36
N LEU A 122 8.09 -4.62 -22.58
CA LEU A 122 9.34 -5.40 -22.70
C LEU A 122 9.18 -6.81 -23.28
N LEU A 123 7.95 -7.26 -23.56
CA LEU A 123 7.67 -8.56 -24.19
C LEU A 123 7.20 -8.47 -25.65
N GLN A 124 7.25 -7.29 -26.27
CA GLN A 124 7.02 -7.10 -27.72
C GLN A 124 8.31 -6.77 -28.49
N ALA A 125 9.48 -6.91 -27.85
CA ALA A 125 10.78 -6.59 -28.45
C ALA A 125 11.72 -7.80 -28.55
N ILE A 126 11.18 -9.01 -28.58
CA ILE A 126 11.91 -10.25 -28.91
C ILE A 126 11.09 -11.03 -29.94
#